data_AF-A0AAV4HPW2-F1
#
_entry.id   AF-A0AAV4HPW2-F1
#
_cell.length_a   1.000
_cell.length_b   1.000
_cell.length_c   1.000
_cell.angle_alpha   90.00
_cell.angle_beta   90.00
_cell.angle_gamma   90.00
#
_symmetry.space_group_name_H-M   'P 1'
#
loop_
_entity.id
_entity.type
_entity.pdbx_description
1 polymer ?
#
loop_
_entity_poly.entity_id
_entity_poly.type
_entity_poly.pdbx_seq_one_letter_code
_entity_poly.pdbx_strand_id
1 'polypeptide(L)'
;MFLLIVAHLRAVLSDPGIVPIPKTSMDFSDMHSGEGPRKTSDGWTVCMKCETYRPPRAHHCRVCRRCIRRMDHHCPWINNCVGEFNQRFFIQFLFYVGMASVFAITMVIVSWTIEPSSARKETKHIKLVHSIILVIESILFGLFVIAIGCDQMSAILNDETAVEHVKREGPARARKSRLVLLQEVFGRGHPITWLWPFYVDRYRQPQDSTMYNV
;
A
#
# COMPACT_ATOMS: atom_id res chain seq x y z
N MET A 1 17.56 1.93 8.99
CA MET A 1 17.33 0.47 9.01
C MET A 1 16.18 0.06 9.92
N PHE A 2 16.16 0.40 11.22
CA PHE A 2 15.07 0.00 12.12
C PHE A 2 13.65 0.35 11.62
N LEU A 3 13.41 1.63 11.28
CA LEU A 3 12.10 2.10 10.81
C LEU A 3 11.68 1.44 9.48
N LEU A 4 12.65 1.16 8.60
CA LEU A 4 12.41 0.42 7.35
C LEU A 4 11.87 -0.99 7.64
N ILE A 5 12.53 -1.72 8.54
CA ILE A 5 12.14 -3.07 8.92
C ILE A 5 10.75 -3.06 9.56
N VAL A 6 10.50 -2.13 10.49
CA VAL A 6 9.19 -2.01 11.14
C VAL A 6 8.11 -1.68 10.11
N ALA A 7 8.32 -0.71 9.23
CA ALA A 7 7.35 -0.36 8.19
C ALA A 7 7.06 -1.54 7.25
N HIS A 8 8.11 -2.26 6.83
CA HIS A 8 7.98 -3.47 6.01
C HIS A 8 7.17 -4.56 6.72
N LEU A 9 7.55 -4.91 7.95
CA LEU A 9 6.84 -5.92 8.74
C LEU A 9 5.38 -5.54 8.97
N ARG A 10 5.08 -4.26 9.20
CA ARG A 10 3.69 -3.80 9.31
C ARG A 10 2.94 -3.91 7.99
N ALA A 11 3.55 -3.60 6.85
CA ALA A 11 2.93 -3.77 5.54
C ALA A 11 2.63 -5.25 5.25
N VAL A 12 3.57 -6.14 5.59
CA VAL A 12 3.45 -7.61 5.41
C VAL A 12 2.36 -8.20 6.32
N LEU A 13 2.40 -7.89 7.62
CA LEU A 13 1.64 -8.61 8.64
C LEU A 13 0.29 -7.97 8.99
N SER A 14 0.05 -6.71 8.60
CA SER A 14 -1.24 -6.06 8.88
C SER A 14 -2.34 -6.59 7.97
N ASP A 15 -3.56 -6.68 8.50
CA ASP A 15 -4.76 -6.89 7.70
C ASP A 15 -4.87 -5.74 6.66
N PRO A 16 -4.98 -6.04 5.36
CA PRO A 16 -5.18 -5.03 4.33
C PRO A 16 -6.60 -4.45 4.30
N GLY A 17 -7.53 -5.01 5.08
CA GLY A 17 -8.95 -4.66 5.07
C GLY A 17 -9.79 -5.77 4.46
N ILE A 18 -9.61 -7.00 4.92
CA ILE A 18 -10.37 -8.15 4.44
C ILE A 18 -11.86 -7.98 4.76
N VAL A 19 -12.72 -8.18 3.75
CA VAL A 19 -14.17 -8.22 3.93
C VAL A 19 -14.55 -9.53 4.66
N PRO A 20 -15.32 -9.46 5.76
CA PRO A 20 -15.83 -10.65 6.46
C PRO A 20 -16.67 -11.53 5.55
N ILE A 21 -16.62 -12.84 5.76
CA ILE A 21 -17.51 -13.79 5.07
C ILE A 21 -18.75 -13.97 5.96
N PRO A 22 -19.97 -13.95 5.40
CA PRO A 22 -21.20 -14.21 6.15
C PRO A 22 -21.15 -15.59 6.83
N LYS A 23 -21.74 -15.71 8.03
CA LYS A 23 -21.82 -17.01 8.73
C LYS A 23 -22.97 -17.88 8.22
N THR A 24 -24.00 -17.26 7.67
CA THR A 24 -25.16 -17.89 7.05
C THR A 24 -25.00 -17.86 5.54
N SER A 25 -25.50 -18.90 4.86
CA SER A 25 -25.56 -18.90 3.39
C SER A 25 -26.44 -17.75 2.95
N MET A 26 -25.88 -16.79 2.22
CA MET A 26 -26.67 -15.73 1.64
C MET A 26 -27.45 -16.27 0.46
N ASP A 27 -28.75 -15.98 0.43
CA ASP A 27 -29.59 -16.36 -0.69
C ASP A 27 -29.39 -15.39 -1.85
N PHE A 28 -28.71 -15.86 -2.89
CA PHE A 28 -28.51 -15.11 -4.14
C PHE A 28 -29.55 -15.46 -5.21
N SER A 29 -30.63 -16.16 -4.84
CA SER A 29 -31.71 -16.60 -5.74
C SER A 29 -32.27 -15.47 -6.62
N ASP A 30 -32.36 -14.26 -6.08
CA ASP A 30 -32.85 -13.07 -6.80
C ASP A 30 -31.94 -12.57 -7.94
N MET A 31 -30.67 -13.01 -7.98
CA MET A 31 -29.68 -12.52 -8.95
C MET A 31 -29.71 -13.29 -10.29
N HIS A 32 -30.52 -14.34 -10.42
CA HIS A 32 -30.75 -15.07 -11.67
C HIS A 32 -31.86 -14.48 -12.55
N SER A 33 -32.45 -13.34 -12.16
CA SER A 33 -33.51 -12.62 -12.88
C SER A 33 -33.05 -11.90 -14.16
N GLY A 34 -31.80 -12.10 -14.63
CA GLY A 34 -31.29 -11.52 -15.87
C GLY A 34 -30.86 -10.06 -15.78
N GLU A 35 -31.06 -9.41 -14.64
CA GLU A 35 -30.44 -8.13 -14.30
C GLU A 35 -29.03 -8.39 -13.79
N GLY A 36 -28.00 -7.82 -14.43
CA GLY A 36 -26.61 -7.93 -13.99
C GLY A 36 -26.42 -7.51 -12.52
N PRO A 37 -25.25 -7.77 -11.90
CA PRO A 37 -25.03 -7.57 -10.47
C PRO A 37 -25.50 -6.17 -10.03
N ARG A 38 -26.61 -6.13 -9.26
CA ARG A 38 -27.24 -4.87 -8.81
C ARG A 38 -26.20 -4.06 -8.03
N LYS A 39 -25.70 -2.98 -8.64
CA LYS A 39 -25.08 -1.89 -7.88
C LYS A 39 -26.22 -1.25 -7.10
N THR A 40 -26.20 -1.36 -5.78
CA THR A 40 -27.15 -0.59 -4.96
C THR A 40 -26.90 0.91 -5.17
N SER A 41 -27.87 1.78 -4.85
CA SER A 41 -27.68 3.24 -4.86
C SER A 41 -26.42 3.67 -4.11
N ASP A 42 -26.04 2.88 -3.11
CA ASP A 42 -24.93 3.14 -2.19
C ASP A 42 -23.60 2.55 -2.69
N GLY A 43 -23.58 1.95 -3.90
CA GLY A 43 -22.38 1.44 -4.56
C GLY A 43 -21.92 0.05 -4.09
N TRP A 44 -22.74 -0.67 -3.33
CA TRP A 44 -22.45 -2.05 -2.94
C TRP A 44 -22.61 -2.98 -4.14
N THR A 45 -21.81 -4.05 -4.15
CA THR A 45 -21.82 -5.07 -5.21
C THR A 45 -21.71 -6.45 -4.59
N VAL A 46 -21.93 -7.52 -5.36
CA VAL A 46 -21.78 -8.90 -4.86
C VAL A 46 -20.49 -9.53 -5.39
N CYS A 47 -19.81 -10.31 -4.55
CA CYS A 47 -18.73 -11.17 -4.99
C CYS A 47 -19.15 -12.64 -4.94
N MET A 48 -19.38 -13.26 -6.09
CA MET A 48 -19.75 -14.68 -6.20
C MET A 48 -18.69 -15.63 -5.65
N LYS A 49 -17.40 -15.26 -5.72
CA LYS A 49 -16.31 -16.12 -5.25
C LYS A 49 -16.18 -16.18 -3.73
N CYS A 50 -16.58 -15.11 -3.06
CA CYS A 50 -16.54 -15.01 -1.60
C CYS A 50 -17.93 -15.12 -0.99
N GLU A 51 -18.97 -15.26 -1.82
CA GLU A 51 -20.38 -15.29 -1.42
C GLU A 51 -20.70 -14.17 -0.42
N THR A 52 -20.18 -12.97 -0.69
CA THR A 52 -20.31 -11.82 0.19
C THR A 52 -20.78 -10.57 -0.54
N TYR A 53 -21.52 -9.71 0.15
CA TYR A 53 -21.64 -8.32 -0.25
C TYR A 53 -20.29 -7.63 -0.12
N ARG A 54 -19.95 -6.88 -1.16
CA ARG A 54 -18.69 -6.19 -1.35
C ARG A 54 -18.95 -4.68 -1.20
N PRO A 55 -18.37 -4.05 -0.17
CA PRO A 55 -18.47 -2.61 0.02
C PRO A 55 -18.01 -1.82 -1.21
N PRO A 56 -18.42 -0.55 -1.33
CA PRO A 56 -17.88 0.33 -2.34
C PRO A 56 -16.34 0.30 -2.34
N ARG A 57 -15.74 0.29 -3.53
CA ARG A 57 -14.27 0.27 -3.74
C ARG A 57 -13.55 -0.99 -3.25
N ALA A 58 -14.27 -1.98 -2.73
CA ALA A 58 -13.67 -3.27 -2.43
C ALA A 58 -13.55 -4.10 -3.72
N HIS A 59 -12.47 -4.89 -3.83
CA HIS A 59 -12.24 -5.77 -4.98
C HIS A 59 -11.76 -7.14 -4.52
N HIS A 60 -12.07 -8.18 -5.31
CA HIS A 60 -11.63 -9.55 -5.02
C HIS A 60 -10.21 -9.75 -5.52
N CYS A 61 -9.27 -10.00 -4.61
CA CYS A 61 -7.92 -10.37 -4.98
C CYS A 61 -7.86 -11.88 -5.24
N ARG A 62 -7.45 -12.26 -6.45
CA ARG A 62 -7.33 -13.68 -6.85
C ARG A 62 -6.22 -14.40 -6.08
N VAL A 63 -5.16 -13.69 -5.69
CA VAL A 63 -4.01 -14.25 -4.95
C VAL A 63 -4.39 -14.46 -3.49
N CYS A 64 -4.94 -13.44 -2.82
CA CYS A 64 -5.40 -13.56 -1.44
C CYS A 64 -6.70 -14.35 -1.27
N ARG A 65 -7.43 -14.62 -2.37
CA ARG A 65 -8.75 -15.30 -2.41
C ARG A 65 -9.80 -14.66 -1.49
N ARG A 66 -9.70 -13.35 -1.29
CA ARG A 66 -10.60 -12.56 -0.43
C ARG A 66 -10.92 -11.23 -1.08
N CYS A 67 -12.07 -10.67 -0.73
CA CYS A 67 -12.38 -9.27 -1.01
C CYS A 67 -11.62 -8.37 -0.05
N ILE A 68 -10.97 -7.34 -0.59
CA ILE A 68 -10.16 -6.36 0.17
C ILE A 68 -10.80 -4.98 0.00
N ARG A 69 -11.00 -4.26 1.10
CA ARG A 69 -11.55 -2.89 1.16
C ARG A 69 -10.56 -1.88 0.56
N ARG A 70 -11.07 -0.94 -0.24
CA ARG A 70 -10.28 0.04 -1.01
C ARG A 70 -9.02 -0.62 -1.60
N MET A 71 -9.21 -1.74 -2.28
CA MET A 71 -8.10 -2.55 -2.79
C MET A 71 -7.32 -1.74 -3.83
N ASP A 72 -6.03 -1.59 -3.61
CA ASP A 72 -5.14 -0.99 -4.60
C ASP A 72 -4.54 -2.07 -5.50
N HIS A 73 -3.66 -2.91 -4.94
CA HIS A 73 -3.08 -4.06 -5.66
C HIS A 73 -2.67 -5.20 -4.72
N HIS A 74 -2.32 -6.35 -5.30
CA HIS A 74 -1.58 -7.38 -4.59
C HIS A 74 -0.08 -7.18 -4.84
N CYS A 75 0.70 -7.02 -3.78
CA CYS A 75 2.12 -6.71 -3.89
C CYS A 75 2.95 -7.94 -3.54
N PRO A 76 3.67 -8.53 -4.52
CA PRO A 76 4.52 -9.70 -4.26
C PRO A 76 5.63 -9.42 -3.24
N TRP A 77 6.13 -8.19 -3.19
CA TRP A 77 7.25 -7.77 -2.34
C TRP A 77 6.94 -7.77 -0.85
N ILE A 78 5.66 -7.64 -0.49
CA ILE A 78 5.19 -7.77 0.91
C ILE A 78 4.36 -9.04 1.10
N ASN A 79 4.21 -9.85 0.05
CA ASN A 79 3.35 -11.04 0.01
C ASN A 79 1.96 -10.80 0.63
N ASN A 80 1.39 -9.62 0.36
CA ASN A 80 0.13 -9.19 0.93
C ASN A 80 -0.55 -8.19 -0.03
N CYS A 81 -1.87 -8.03 0.12
CA CYS A 81 -2.57 -6.94 -0.56
C CYS A 81 -2.22 -5.60 0.06
N VAL A 82 -2.20 -4.55 -0.76
CA VAL A 82 -2.23 -3.17 -0.32
C VAL A 82 -3.68 -2.72 -0.39
N GLY A 83 -4.26 -2.38 0.75
CA GLY A 83 -5.64 -1.98 0.88
C GLY A 83 -5.83 -0.97 2.01
N GLU A 84 -7.08 -0.71 2.35
CA GLU A 84 -7.48 0.36 3.27
C GLU A 84 -6.60 0.39 4.54
N PHE A 85 -6.44 -0.72 5.24
CA PHE A 85 -5.87 -0.74 6.59
C PHE A 85 -4.33 -0.79 6.66
N ASN A 86 -3.66 -1.16 5.57
CA ASN A 86 -2.19 -1.26 5.54
C ASN A 86 -1.50 -0.32 4.53
N GLN A 87 -2.25 0.42 3.70
CA GLN A 87 -1.68 1.35 2.70
C GLN A 87 -0.67 2.34 3.29
N ARG A 88 -0.93 2.86 4.51
CA ARG A 88 0.01 3.76 5.20
C ARG A 88 1.38 3.12 5.45
N PHE A 89 1.42 1.85 5.84
CA PHE A 89 2.68 1.14 6.11
C PHE A 89 3.41 0.84 4.82
N PHE A 90 2.67 0.55 3.75
CA PHE A 90 3.24 0.39 2.42
C PHE A 90 3.93 1.68 1.96
N ILE A 91 3.29 2.85 2.11
CA ILE A 91 3.90 4.13 1.73
C ILE A 91 5.12 4.47 2.61
N GLN A 92 5.02 4.21 3.93
CA GLN A 92 6.17 4.34 4.83
C GLN A 92 7.34 3.44 4.38
N PHE A 93 7.06 2.19 4.01
CA PHE A 93 8.05 1.27 3.49
C PHE A 93 8.73 1.83 2.23
N LEU A 94 7.97 2.30 1.23
CA LEU A 94 8.53 2.93 0.02
C LEU A 94 9.44 4.12 0.36
N PHE A 95 8.98 4.99 1.25
CA PHE A 95 9.75 6.16 1.70
C PHE A 95 11.08 5.75 2.35
N TYR A 96 11.05 4.77 3.26
CA TYR A 96 12.25 4.29 3.94
C TYR A 96 13.22 3.54 3.01
N VAL A 97 12.72 2.83 1.98
CA VAL A 97 13.58 2.24 0.94
C VAL A 97 14.25 3.35 0.14
N GLY A 98 13.51 4.38 -0.28
CA GLY A 98 14.09 5.52 -0.99
C GLY A 98 15.20 6.22 -0.20
N MET A 99 14.98 6.46 1.10
CA MET A 99 16.02 7.01 1.98
C MET A 99 17.21 6.07 2.14
N ALA A 100 16.99 4.74 2.20
CA ALA A 100 18.06 3.76 2.26
C ALA A 100 18.93 3.78 0.99
N SER A 101 18.32 3.90 -0.19
CA SER A 101 19.03 4.04 -1.46
C SER A 101 19.89 5.30 -1.50
N VAL A 102 19.35 6.45 -1.07
CA VAL A 102 20.11 7.71 -0.98
C VAL A 102 21.27 7.56 0.00
N PHE A 103 21.02 7.00 1.18
CA PHE A 103 22.04 6.76 2.20
C PHE A 103 23.16 5.85 1.68
N ALA A 104 22.84 4.77 0.98
CA ALA A 104 23.83 3.86 0.40
C ALA A 104 24.73 4.58 -0.62
N ILE A 105 24.15 5.37 -1.52
CA ILE A 105 24.91 6.18 -2.48
C ILE A 105 25.82 7.19 -1.75
N THR A 106 25.31 7.88 -0.73
CA THR A 106 26.12 8.81 0.08
C THR A 106 27.28 8.08 0.76
N MET A 107 27.06 6.91 1.35
CA MET A 107 28.10 6.13 2.01
C MET A 107 29.17 5.66 1.02
N VAL A 108 28.79 5.29 -0.21
CA VAL A 108 29.75 4.99 -1.27
C VAL A 108 30.60 6.22 -1.59
N ILE A 109 29.98 7.38 -1.85
CA ILE A 109 30.70 8.63 -2.16
C ILE A 109 31.69 8.98 -1.03
N VAL A 110 31.23 8.97 0.22
CA VAL A 110 32.06 9.26 1.40
C VAL A 110 33.22 8.26 1.54
N SER A 111 32.97 6.97 1.26
CA SER A 111 34.02 5.95 1.31
C SER A 111 35.14 6.22 0.30
N TRP A 112 34.83 6.79 -0.87
CA TRP A 112 35.82 7.14 -1.89
C TRP A 112 36.57 8.44 -1.58
N THR A 113 35.96 9.39 -0.86
CA THR A 113 36.61 10.68 -0.52
C THR A 113 37.54 10.60 0.68
N ILE A 114 37.30 9.70 1.63
CA ILE A 114 38.10 9.54 2.85
C ILE A 114 39.14 8.39 2.69
N GLU A 115 39.44 7.95 1.48
CA GLU A 115 40.36 6.81 1.28
C GLU A 115 41.81 7.19 1.62
N PRO A 116 42.46 6.54 2.61
CA PRO A 116 43.87 6.78 2.90
C PRO A 116 44.76 6.22 1.77
N SER A 117 45.80 6.97 1.43
CA SER A 117 46.75 6.63 0.35
C SER A 117 47.46 5.28 0.53
N SER A 118 47.48 4.73 1.75
CA SER A 118 48.10 3.45 2.11
C SER A 118 47.24 2.20 1.85
N ALA A 119 46.04 2.34 1.28
CA ALA A 119 45.16 1.19 1.04
C ALA A 119 45.76 0.16 0.05
N ARG A 120 45.78 -1.13 0.43
CA ARG A 120 46.28 -2.26 -0.38
C ARG A 120 45.45 -2.42 -1.66
N LYS A 121 46.10 -2.70 -2.80
CA LYS A 121 45.45 -2.87 -4.14
C LYS A 121 44.28 -3.87 -4.13
N GLU A 122 44.42 -5.00 -3.45
CA GLU A 122 43.38 -6.03 -3.34
C GLU A 122 42.07 -5.50 -2.73
N THR A 123 42.17 -4.76 -1.63
CA THR A 123 41.03 -4.07 -0.98
C THR A 123 40.35 -3.07 -1.92
N LYS A 124 41.10 -2.41 -2.82
CA LYS A 124 40.55 -1.46 -3.79
C LYS A 124 39.68 -2.14 -4.83
N HIS A 125 40.09 -3.31 -5.33
CA HIS A 125 39.29 -4.08 -6.28
C HIS A 125 37.97 -4.56 -5.65
N ILE A 126 38.03 -5.11 -4.43
CA ILE A 126 36.84 -5.54 -3.70
C ILE A 126 35.90 -4.35 -3.46
N LYS A 127 36.43 -3.23 -2.95
CA LYS A 127 35.67 -2.00 -2.72
C LYS A 127 35.02 -1.45 -4.00
N LEU A 128 35.74 -1.47 -5.13
CA LEU A 128 35.23 -1.05 -6.43
C LEU A 128 34.03 -1.89 -6.85
N VAL A 129 34.16 -3.22 -6.81
CA VAL A 129 33.09 -4.14 -7.19
C VAL A 129 31.86 -3.95 -6.30
N HIS A 130 32.04 -3.91 -4.97
CA HIS A 130 30.93 -3.66 -4.04
C HIS A 130 30.28 -2.29 -4.25
N SER A 131 31.06 -1.24 -4.52
CA SER A 131 30.53 0.10 -4.80
C SER A 131 29.66 0.13 -6.05
N ILE A 132 30.10 -0.53 -7.13
CA ILE A 132 29.35 -0.61 -8.39
C ILE A 132 28.02 -1.33 -8.16
N ILE A 133 28.04 -2.48 -7.48
CA ILE A 133 26.83 -3.26 -7.18
C ILE A 133 25.85 -2.42 -6.35
N LEU A 134 26.33 -1.80 -5.26
CA LEU A 134 25.49 -0.99 -4.37
C LEU A 134 24.89 0.23 -5.07
N VAL A 135 25.63 0.90 -5.95
CA VAL A 135 25.11 2.05 -6.71
C VAL A 135 24.03 1.60 -7.70
N ILE A 136 24.27 0.53 -8.45
CA ILE A 136 23.29 -0.03 -9.40
C ILE A 136 22.01 -0.43 -8.65
N GLU A 137 22.15 -1.17 -7.55
CA GLU A 137 21.03 -1.58 -6.70
C GLU A 137 20.26 -0.37 -6.17
N SER A 138 20.97 0.62 -5.63
CA SER A 138 20.36 1.82 -5.05
C SER A 138 19.59 2.64 -6.09
N ILE A 139 20.12 2.77 -7.30
CA ILE A 139 19.45 3.49 -8.40
C ILE A 139 18.22 2.71 -8.86
N LEU A 140 18.33 1.39 -9.09
CA LEU A 140 17.21 0.57 -9.54
C LEU A 140 16.06 0.59 -8.53
N PHE A 141 16.33 0.25 -7.27
CA PHE A 141 15.30 0.26 -6.24
C PHE A 141 14.82 1.68 -5.93
N GLY A 142 15.71 2.66 -5.92
CA GLY A 142 15.37 4.06 -5.68
C GLY A 142 14.38 4.61 -6.70
N LEU A 143 14.66 4.44 -7.99
CA LEU A 143 13.76 4.86 -9.07
C LEU A 143 12.43 4.09 -9.02
N PHE A 144 12.48 2.78 -8.78
CA PHE A 144 11.29 1.94 -8.68
C PHE A 144 10.35 2.39 -7.54
N VAL A 145 10.88 2.61 -6.33
CA VAL A 145 10.03 3.04 -5.20
C VAL A 145 9.58 4.48 -5.32
N ILE A 146 10.33 5.36 -5.99
CA ILE A 146 9.88 6.72 -6.30
C ILE A 146 8.70 6.66 -7.27
N ALA A 147 8.78 5.87 -8.34
CA ALA A 147 7.69 5.73 -9.30
C ALA A 147 6.40 5.24 -8.63
N ILE A 148 6.48 4.17 -7.84
CA ILE A 148 5.33 3.64 -7.09
C ILE A 148 4.86 4.66 -6.04
N GLY A 149 5.79 5.33 -5.34
CA GLY A 149 5.44 6.34 -4.34
C GLY A 149 4.66 7.51 -4.94
N CYS A 150 5.06 7.99 -6.12
CA CYS A 150 4.35 9.02 -6.87
C CYS A 150 2.96 8.55 -7.29
N ASP A 151 2.82 7.31 -7.77
CA ASP A 151 1.55 6.73 -8.14
C ASP A 151 0.60 6.63 -6.93
N GLN A 152 1.06 6.10 -5.80
CA GLN A 152 0.28 6.02 -4.55
C GLN A 152 -0.12 7.42 -4.04
N MET A 153 0.77 8.40 -4.12
CA MET A 153 0.47 9.77 -3.71
C MET A 153 -0.59 10.39 -4.62
N SER A 154 -0.47 10.21 -5.94
CA SER A 154 -1.45 10.67 -6.92
C SER A 154 -2.82 10.04 -6.68
N ALA A 155 -2.86 8.72 -6.47
CA ALA A 155 -4.06 7.95 -6.15
C ALA A 155 -4.78 8.53 -4.91
N ILE A 156 -4.05 8.81 -3.83
CA ILE A 156 -4.60 9.42 -2.62
C ILE A 156 -5.14 10.83 -2.90
N LEU A 157 -4.37 11.67 -3.60
CA LEU A 157 -4.74 13.06 -3.85
C LEU A 157 -5.92 13.22 -4.81
N ASN A 158 -6.17 12.22 -5.66
CA ASN A 158 -7.32 12.16 -6.56
C ASN A 158 -8.50 11.33 -5.98
N ASP A 159 -8.35 10.76 -4.78
CA ASP A 159 -9.31 9.82 -4.16
C ASP A 159 -9.66 8.60 -5.06
N GLU A 160 -8.68 8.11 -5.81
CA GLU A 160 -8.78 6.94 -6.70
C GLU A 160 -7.89 5.80 -6.18
N THR A 161 -8.32 4.55 -6.37
CA THR A 161 -7.47 3.35 -6.22
C THR A 161 -6.93 2.94 -7.59
N ALA A 162 -5.82 2.20 -7.65
CA ALA A 162 -5.27 1.69 -8.91
C ALA A 162 -6.32 0.89 -9.73
N VAL A 163 -7.22 0.16 -9.06
CA VAL A 163 -8.31 -0.57 -9.74
C VAL A 163 -9.36 0.38 -10.32
N GLU A 164 -9.72 1.45 -9.61
CA GLU A 164 -10.66 2.47 -10.09
C GLU A 164 -10.09 3.23 -11.30
N HIS A 165 -8.80 3.57 -11.25
CA HIS A 165 -8.10 4.24 -12.35
C HIS A 165 -8.18 3.45 -13.67
N VAL A 166 -7.93 2.14 -13.58
CA VAL A 166 -8.00 1.25 -14.76
C VAL A 166 -9.45 1.06 -15.24
N LYS A 167 -10.43 1.00 -14.34
CA LYS A 167 -11.83 0.73 -14.69
C LYS A 167 -12.61 1.95 -15.16
N ARG A 168 -12.15 3.18 -14.89
CA ARG A 168 -12.87 4.43 -15.20
C ARG A 168 -14.33 4.43 -14.70
N GLU A 169 -14.61 3.74 -13.60
CA GLU A 169 -15.95 3.65 -13.02
C GLU A 169 -16.01 4.43 -11.70
N GLY A 170 -16.84 5.48 -11.63
CA GLY A 170 -17.12 6.15 -10.36
C GLY A 170 -18.08 7.34 -10.48
N PRO A 171 -18.95 7.58 -9.49
CA PRO A 171 -19.73 8.81 -9.43
C PRO A 171 -18.80 10.02 -9.18
N ALA A 172 -19.14 11.18 -9.74
CA ALA A 172 -18.45 12.43 -9.46
C ALA A 172 -18.59 12.78 -7.97
N ARG A 173 -17.48 12.72 -7.21
CA ARG A 173 -17.46 12.99 -5.77
C ARG A 173 -17.18 14.46 -5.48
N ALA A 174 -17.72 14.94 -4.35
CA ALA A 174 -17.42 16.26 -3.83
C ALA A 174 -15.92 16.43 -3.59
N ARG A 175 -15.37 17.59 -3.97
CA ARG A 175 -13.94 17.88 -3.87
C ARG A 175 -13.52 17.98 -2.40
N LYS A 176 -12.80 16.97 -1.90
CA LYS A 176 -12.14 17.02 -0.59
C LYS A 176 -10.83 17.82 -0.68
N SER A 177 -10.39 18.40 0.43
CA SER A 177 -9.06 19.02 0.49
C SER A 177 -7.97 17.94 0.51
N ARG A 178 -6.80 18.24 -0.06
CA ARG A 178 -5.65 17.32 -0.09
C ARG A 178 -5.23 16.86 1.30
N LEU A 179 -5.32 17.75 2.29
CA LEU A 179 -4.99 17.42 3.68
C LEU A 179 -5.95 16.38 4.27
N VAL A 180 -7.25 16.49 4.00
CA VAL A 180 -8.25 15.52 4.46
C VAL A 180 -7.99 14.14 3.84
N LEU A 181 -7.66 14.08 2.55
CA LEU A 181 -7.33 12.83 1.86
C LEU A 181 -6.10 12.15 2.47
N LEU A 182 -5.05 12.93 2.76
CA LEU A 182 -3.86 12.41 3.44
C LEU A 182 -4.17 11.94 4.86
N GLN A 183 -5.00 12.68 5.60
CA GLN A 183 -5.44 12.29 6.94
C GLN A 183 -6.29 11.02 6.95
N GLU A 184 -7.05 10.71 5.89
CA GLU A 184 -7.77 9.44 5.76
C GLU A 184 -6.83 8.23 5.69
N VAL A 185 -5.61 8.40 5.19
CA VAL A 185 -4.61 7.33 5.03
C VAL A 185 -3.64 7.28 6.21
N PHE A 186 -3.01 8.41 6.52
CA PHE A 186 -1.96 8.50 7.53
C PHE A 186 -2.46 8.79 8.94
N GLY A 187 -3.72 9.23 9.06
CA GLY A 187 -4.38 9.58 10.31
C GLY A 187 -4.40 11.08 10.59
N ARG A 188 -5.24 11.50 11.55
CA ARG A 188 -5.50 12.91 11.89
C ARG A 188 -4.37 13.61 12.67
N GLY A 189 -3.28 12.92 12.97
CA GLY A 189 -2.12 13.48 13.68
C GLY A 189 -1.34 14.52 12.86
N HIS A 190 -0.35 15.16 13.51
CA HIS A 190 0.57 16.07 12.85
C HIS A 190 1.39 15.35 11.75
N PRO A 191 1.75 15.97 10.61
CA PRO A 191 2.45 15.28 9.51
C PRO A 191 3.72 14.52 9.90
N ILE A 192 4.44 14.97 10.93
CA ILE A 192 5.61 14.26 11.47
C ILE A 192 5.23 12.86 12.00
N THR A 193 4.05 12.71 12.60
CA THR A 193 3.59 11.40 13.10
C THR A 193 3.22 10.45 11.97
N TRP A 194 3.02 10.93 10.73
CA TRP A 194 2.77 10.08 9.58
C TRP A 194 3.98 9.25 9.17
N LEU A 195 5.18 9.69 9.53
CA LEU A 195 6.40 8.91 9.34
C LEU A 195 6.60 7.90 10.46
N TRP A 196 5.91 8.01 11.60
CA TRP A 196 6.13 7.11 12.72
C TRP A 196 5.35 5.79 12.55
N PRO A 197 6.04 4.65 12.35
CA PRO A 197 5.38 3.39 12.04
C PRO A 197 4.72 2.75 13.26
N PHE A 198 4.69 3.37 14.43
CA PHE A 198 3.97 2.88 15.61
C PHE A 198 2.67 3.65 15.88
N TYR A 199 2.41 4.72 15.13
CA TYR A 199 1.18 5.48 15.32
C TYR A 199 -0.03 4.60 14.95
N VAL A 200 -0.93 4.40 15.91
CA VAL A 200 -2.20 3.70 15.71
C VAL A 200 -3.30 4.75 15.71
N ASP A 201 -3.89 5.00 14.55
CA ASP A 201 -5.09 5.84 14.49
C ASP A 201 -6.25 5.04 15.10
N ARG A 202 -6.69 5.44 16.30
CA ARG A 202 -7.78 4.80 17.05
C ARG A 202 -9.15 5.04 16.43
N TYR A 203 -9.28 5.97 15.48
CA TYR A 203 -10.56 6.23 14.80
C TYR A 203 -10.87 5.26 13.67
N ARG A 204 -9.91 4.43 13.26
CA ARG A 204 -10.10 3.38 12.24
C ARG A 204 -10.50 2.04 12.87
N GLN A 205 -11.35 2.06 13.89
CA GLN A 205 -12.04 0.85 14.31
C GLN A 205 -13.14 0.50 13.30
N PRO A 206 -13.44 -0.78 13.08
CA PRO A 206 -14.39 -1.22 12.06
C PRO A 206 -15.80 -0.79 12.45
N GLN A 207 -16.28 0.33 11.92
CA GLN A 207 -17.64 0.80 12.14
C GLN A 207 -18.70 0.05 11.32
N ASP A 208 -18.33 -0.92 10.48
CA ASP A 208 -19.28 -1.64 9.62
C ASP A 208 -19.65 -3.05 10.13
N SER A 209 -19.32 -3.44 11.36
CA SER A 209 -19.72 -4.77 11.87
C SER A 209 -21.23 -4.93 12.08
N THR A 210 -22.01 -3.85 11.96
CA THR A 210 -23.48 -3.87 12.08
C THR A 210 -24.20 -4.24 10.79
N MET A 211 -23.56 -4.19 9.60
CA MET A 211 -24.18 -4.64 8.34
C MET A 211 -23.94 -6.12 7.99
N TYR A 212 -23.01 -6.80 8.67
CA TYR A 212 -22.70 -8.23 8.41
C TYR A 212 -23.37 -9.19 9.41
N ASN A 213 -24.24 -8.67 10.28
CA ASN A 213 -25.00 -9.42 11.29
C ASN A 213 -26.49 -9.53 10.96
N VAL A 214 -26.87 -9.43 9.68
CA VAL A 214 -28.21 -9.74 9.20
C VAL A 214 -28.17 -11.10 8.51
#